data_AF-A0A9Q9BAC0-F1
#
_entry.id   AF-A0A9Q9BAC0-F1
#
_cell.length_a   1.000
_cell.length_b   1.000
_cell.length_c   1.000
_cell.angle_alpha   90.00
_cell.angle_beta   90.00
_cell.angle_gamma   90.00
#
_symmetry.space_group_name_H-M   'P 1'
#
loop_
_entity.id
_entity.type
_entity.pdbx_description
1 polymer ?
#
loop_
_entity_poly.entity_id
_entity_poly.type
_entity_poly.pdbx_seq_one_letter_code
_entity_poly.pdbx_strand_id
1 'polypeptide(L)'
;MKKIIVFFAVLLLCFSACKTKQIRPQGAYIQLTDKAQISFKNLPCTVFFSDGTEEKYITNEDGKVVVKVIEGRIITKIVYDFSDYKRPKGKLLAKEEFSIIKKLKTKPKSVIQEFDINLEPHKGMQLIIILDIFDI
;
A
#
# COMPACT_ATOMS: atom_id res chain seq x y z
N MET A 1 -14.62 25.41 43.16
CA MET A 1 -13.60 24.43 42.71
C MET A 1 -14.17 23.17 42.05
N LYS A 2 -15.40 22.70 42.36
CA LYS A 2 -15.99 21.51 41.70
C LYS A 2 -16.34 21.68 40.21
N LYS A 3 -16.70 22.90 39.77
CA LYS A 3 -17.15 23.17 38.38
C LYS A 3 -16.02 23.14 37.34
N ILE A 4 -14.76 23.38 37.76
CA ILE A 4 -13.58 23.41 36.86
C ILE A 4 -13.13 21.98 36.51
N ILE A 5 -13.22 21.05 37.46
CA ILE A 5 -12.83 19.65 37.26
C ILE A 5 -13.76 18.94 36.26
N VAL A 6 -15.06 19.25 36.32
CA VAL A 6 -16.05 18.69 35.39
C VAL A 6 -15.81 19.19 33.95
N PHE A 7 -15.38 20.45 33.78
CA PHE A 7 -15.12 21.02 32.46
C PHE A 7 -13.86 20.41 31.80
N PHE A 8 -12.81 20.13 32.58
CA PHE A 8 -11.61 19.45 32.10
C PHE A 8 -11.85 17.97 31.73
N ALA A 9 -12.71 17.28 32.49
CA ALA A 9 -13.06 15.89 32.20
C ALA A 9 -13.83 15.72 30.88
N VAL A 10 -14.71 16.68 30.55
CA VAL A 10 -15.46 16.65 29.28
C VAL A 10 -14.58 16.97 28.07
N LEU A 11 -13.62 17.89 28.22
CA LEU A 11 -12.72 18.27 27.13
C LEU A 11 -11.74 17.13 26.75
N LEU A 12 -11.30 16.32 27.73
CA LEU A 12 -10.43 15.17 27.52
C LEU A 12 -11.13 13.99 26.83
N LEU A 13 -12.46 13.87 26.93
CA LEU A 13 -13.24 12.83 26.25
C LEU A 13 -13.51 13.14 24.77
N CYS A 14 -13.34 14.39 24.32
CA CYS A 14 -13.54 14.76 22.92
C CYS A 14 -12.39 14.33 22.00
N PHE A 15 -11.18 14.11 22.54
CA PHE A 15 -10.02 13.71 21.74
C PHE A 15 -9.90 12.20 21.49
N SER A 16 -10.60 11.37 22.26
CA SER A 16 -10.49 9.91 22.20
C SER A 16 -11.41 9.23 21.18
N ALA A 17 -12.25 9.99 20.47
CA ALA A 17 -13.25 9.43 19.55
C ALA A 17 -13.06 9.80 18.07
N CYS A 18 -11.96 10.47 17.68
CA CYS A 18 -11.63 10.62 16.26
C CYS A 18 -10.94 9.34 15.74
N LYS A 19 -11.68 8.23 15.73
CA LYS A 19 -11.31 7.04 14.96
C LYS A 19 -11.51 7.43 13.50
N THR A 20 -10.43 7.81 12.81
CA THR A 20 -10.45 8.01 11.36
C THR A 20 -10.98 6.74 10.73
N LYS A 21 -12.24 6.76 10.30
CA LYS A 21 -12.81 5.71 9.44
C LYS A 21 -11.93 5.70 8.20
N GLN A 22 -11.03 4.72 8.09
CA GLN A 22 -10.40 4.40 6.82
C GLN A 22 -11.54 4.20 5.83
N ILE A 23 -11.62 5.10 4.86
CA ILE A 23 -12.56 4.98 3.75
C ILE A 23 -12.16 3.69 3.05
N ARG A 24 -12.96 2.63 3.20
CA ARG A 24 -12.76 1.41 2.43
C ARG A 24 -12.78 1.82 0.96
N PRO A 25 -11.72 1.51 0.20
CA PRO A 25 -11.63 1.96 -1.18
C PRO A 25 -12.69 1.22 -1.99
N GLN A 26 -12.98 1.75 -3.16
CA GLN A 26 -13.80 1.04 -4.14
C GLN A 26 -13.00 0.02 -4.97
N GLY A 27 -11.73 -0.22 -4.65
CA GLY A 27 -10.81 -1.04 -5.42
C GLY A 27 -10.02 -2.06 -4.60
N ALA A 28 -9.02 -2.67 -5.24
CA ALA A 28 -8.03 -3.54 -4.64
C ALA A 28 -6.74 -2.75 -4.35
N TYR A 29 -6.15 -2.97 -3.19
CA TYR A 29 -4.88 -2.36 -2.82
C TYR A 29 -3.73 -3.28 -3.16
N ILE A 30 -2.70 -2.72 -3.79
CA ILE A 30 -1.37 -3.36 -3.88
C ILE A 30 -0.41 -2.46 -3.12
N GLN A 31 0.19 -2.98 -2.06
CA GLN A 31 1.11 -2.24 -1.20
C GLN A 31 2.53 -2.80 -1.35
N LEU A 32 3.49 -1.94 -1.63
CA LEU A 32 4.91 -2.31 -1.72
C LEU A 32 5.68 -1.83 -0.48
N THR A 33 6.43 -2.74 0.11
CA THR A 33 7.28 -2.44 1.27
C THR A 33 8.55 -3.28 1.25
N ASP A 34 9.57 -2.85 1.98
CA ASP A 34 10.77 -3.67 2.21
C ASP A 34 10.60 -4.62 3.41
N LYS A 35 11.64 -5.43 3.66
CA LYS A 35 11.70 -6.36 4.80
C LYS A 35 11.49 -5.69 6.17
N ALA A 36 11.80 -4.40 6.30
CA ALA A 36 11.64 -3.62 7.52
C ALA A 36 10.25 -2.96 7.61
N GLN A 37 9.34 -3.29 6.69
CA GLN A 37 8.00 -2.70 6.60
C GLN A 37 8.02 -1.19 6.33
N ILE A 38 9.06 -0.70 5.66
CA ILE A 38 9.16 0.68 5.21
C ILE A 38 8.47 0.80 3.85
N SER A 39 7.56 1.75 3.71
CA SER A 39 6.85 1.99 2.45
C SER A 39 7.75 2.59 1.38
N PHE A 40 7.44 2.28 0.12
CA PHE A 40 8.01 2.96 -1.04
C PHE A 40 7.04 4.01 -1.57
N LYS A 41 7.20 5.28 -1.15
CA LYS A 41 6.35 6.41 -1.55
C LYS A 41 6.83 7.06 -2.85
N ASN A 42 5.91 7.47 -3.73
CA ASN A 42 6.19 8.13 -5.01
C ASN A 42 6.98 7.26 -6.00
N LEU A 43 6.81 5.95 -5.92
CA LEU A 43 7.43 4.99 -6.82
C LEU A 43 6.50 4.77 -8.03
N PRO A 44 6.96 5.04 -9.26
CA PRO A 44 6.21 4.72 -10.47
C PRO A 44 6.03 3.20 -10.63
N CYS A 45 4.84 2.79 -11.07
CA CYS A 45 4.58 1.41 -11.42
C CYS A 45 3.51 1.26 -12.50
N THR A 46 3.56 0.12 -13.20
CA THR A 46 2.59 -0.26 -14.22
C THR A 46 1.96 -1.59 -13.85
N VAL A 47 0.62 -1.63 -13.86
CA VAL A 47 -0.17 -2.83 -13.59
C VAL A 47 -0.68 -3.39 -14.91
N PHE A 48 -0.46 -4.68 -15.14
CA PHE A 48 -0.88 -5.39 -16.34
C PHE A 48 -2.06 -6.30 -16.01
N PHE A 49 -3.00 -6.39 -16.95
CA PHE A 49 -4.23 -7.16 -16.80
C PHE A 49 -4.34 -8.28 -17.83
N SER A 50 -5.22 -9.25 -17.56
CA SER A 50 -5.46 -10.42 -18.42
C SER A 50 -6.09 -10.08 -19.77
N ASP A 51 -6.73 -8.93 -19.91
CA ASP A 51 -7.30 -8.41 -21.16
C ASP A 51 -6.25 -7.74 -22.08
N GLY A 52 -4.97 -7.75 -21.67
CA GLY A 52 -3.86 -7.15 -22.42
C GLY A 52 -3.68 -5.65 -22.19
N THR A 53 -4.51 -5.03 -21.36
CA THR A 53 -4.38 -3.60 -21.01
C THR A 53 -3.37 -3.38 -19.90
N GLU A 54 -2.88 -2.14 -19.81
CA GLU A 54 -2.00 -1.68 -18.75
C GLU A 54 -2.47 -0.34 -18.16
N GLU A 55 -2.20 -0.15 -16.87
CA GLU A 55 -2.51 1.11 -16.17
C GLU A 55 -1.28 1.57 -15.38
N LYS A 56 -0.96 2.86 -15.52
CA LYS A 56 0.19 3.48 -14.86
C LYS A 56 -0.24 4.16 -13.56
N TYR A 57 0.57 3.97 -12.53
CA TYR A 57 0.32 4.44 -11.18
C TYR A 57 1.59 5.00 -10.54
N ILE A 58 1.38 5.74 -9.46
CA ILE A 58 2.43 6.17 -8.54
C ILE A 58 1.98 5.77 -7.14
N THR A 59 2.86 5.14 -6.37
CA THR A 59 2.54 4.73 -5.00
C THR A 59 2.33 5.94 -4.09
N ASN A 60 1.34 5.85 -3.20
CA ASN A 60 1.08 6.88 -2.20
C ASN A 60 2.05 6.81 -1.00
N GLU A 61 1.80 7.58 0.06
CA GLU A 61 2.66 7.62 1.25
C GLU A 61 2.84 6.27 1.97
N ASP A 62 1.83 5.41 1.87
CA ASP A 62 1.86 4.07 2.46
C ASP A 62 2.46 3.02 1.51
N GLY A 63 2.95 3.44 0.34
CA GLY A 63 3.44 2.54 -0.70
C GLY A 63 2.32 1.80 -1.43
N LYS A 64 1.08 2.30 -1.37
CA LYS A 64 -0.11 1.67 -1.94
C LYS A 64 -0.44 2.24 -3.32
N VAL A 65 -0.96 1.38 -4.18
CA VAL A 65 -1.74 1.76 -5.36
C VAL A 65 -3.15 1.18 -5.25
N VAL A 66 -4.13 1.90 -5.76
CA VAL A 66 -5.55 1.50 -5.74
C VAL A 66 -5.95 1.12 -7.16
N VAL A 67 -6.09 -0.17 -7.39
CA VAL A 67 -6.50 -0.71 -8.69
C VAL A 67 -8.02 -0.83 -8.72
N LYS A 68 -8.63 -0.35 -9.80
CA LYS A 68 -10.08 -0.48 -9.99
C LYS A 68 -10.45 -1.95 -10.18
N VAL A 69 -11.41 -2.42 -9.40
CA VAL A 69 -11.95 -3.78 -9.53
C VAL A 69 -12.92 -3.81 -10.70
N ILE A 70 -12.66 -4.68 -11.67
CA ILE A 70 -13.53 -4.99 -12.80
C ILE A 70 -13.72 -6.51 -12.81
N GLU A 71 -14.97 -6.96 -12.83
CA GLU A 71 -15.31 -8.39 -12.79
C GLU A 71 -14.65 -9.16 -13.96
N GLY A 72 -14.02 -10.30 -13.66
CA GLY A 72 -13.31 -11.12 -14.64
C GLY A 72 -11.96 -10.56 -15.12
N ARG A 73 -11.52 -9.38 -14.64
CA ARG A 73 -10.23 -8.78 -15.02
C ARG A 73 -9.16 -9.13 -14.00
N ILE A 74 -8.22 -9.99 -14.37
CA ILE A 74 -7.17 -10.50 -13.49
C ILE A 74 -5.95 -9.59 -13.57
N ILE A 75 -5.35 -9.27 -12.43
CA ILE A 75 -4.03 -8.62 -12.37
C ILE A 75 -2.98 -9.69 -12.62
N THR A 76 -2.33 -9.65 -13.78
CA THR A 76 -1.33 -10.64 -14.17
C THR A 76 0.01 -10.30 -13.56
N LYS A 77 0.41 -9.04 -13.66
CA LYS A 77 1.74 -8.56 -13.28
C LYS A 77 1.72 -7.11 -12.81
N ILE A 78 2.66 -6.76 -11.94
CA ILE A 78 3.03 -5.37 -11.67
C ILE A 78 4.53 -5.16 -11.93
N VAL A 79 4.87 -4.00 -12.49
CA VAL A 79 6.25 -3.59 -12.75
C VAL A 79 6.50 -2.27 -12.03
N TYR A 80 7.51 -2.25 -11.16
CA TYR A 80 7.99 -1.06 -10.47
C TYR A 80 9.27 -0.55 -11.11
N ASP A 81 9.36 0.76 -11.30
CA ASP A 81 10.53 1.42 -11.89
C ASP A 81 11.27 2.23 -10.82
N PHE A 82 12.46 1.74 -10.46
CA PHE A 82 13.35 2.37 -9.49
C PHE A 82 14.46 3.22 -10.11
N SER A 83 14.47 3.43 -11.43
CA SER A 83 15.61 4.03 -12.15
C SER A 83 16.04 5.38 -11.57
N ASP A 84 15.08 6.25 -11.26
CA ASP A 84 15.30 7.57 -10.64
C ASP A 84 14.78 7.64 -9.20
N TYR A 85 14.45 6.49 -8.61
CA TYR A 85 13.78 6.45 -7.33
C TYR A 85 14.75 6.69 -6.18
N LYS A 86 14.61 7.85 -5.55
CA LYS A 86 15.23 8.14 -4.25
C LYS A 86 14.17 8.03 -3.18
N ARG A 87 14.34 7.07 -2.26
CA ARG A 87 13.38 6.85 -1.19
C ARG A 87 13.24 8.13 -0.35
N PRO A 88 12.09 8.82 -0.39
CA PRO A 88 11.80 9.87 0.58
C PRO A 88 11.66 9.22 1.96
N LYS A 89 11.89 9.96 3.07
CA LYS A 89 11.77 9.43 4.44
C LYS A 89 10.62 8.41 4.54
N GLY A 90 10.98 7.14 4.68
CA GLY A 90 10.02 6.04 4.56
C GLY A 90 9.11 5.97 5.78
N LYS A 91 7.85 5.58 5.58
CA LYS A 91 6.90 5.41 6.68
C LYS A 91 6.93 3.94 7.12
N LEU A 92 7.13 3.72 8.43
CA LEU A 92 6.97 2.41 9.02
C LEU A 92 5.50 2.05 9.04
N LEU A 93 5.16 0.90 8.47
CA LEU A 93 3.79 0.43 8.36
C LEU A 93 3.41 -0.42 9.57
N ALA A 94 2.16 -0.28 10.04
CA ALA A 94 1.63 -1.11 11.11
C ALA A 94 1.32 -2.52 10.55
N LYS A 95 1.68 -3.56 11.32
CA LYS A 95 1.62 -4.97 10.91
C LYS A 95 0.20 -5.55 10.81
N GLU A 96 -0.82 -4.82 11.25
CA GLU A 96 -2.09 -5.40 11.73
C GLU A 96 -3.27 -5.37 10.74
N GLU A 97 -3.10 -4.97 9.48
CA GLU A 97 -4.22 -4.80 8.54
C GLU A 97 -4.02 -5.51 7.19
N PHE A 98 -3.51 -6.74 7.16
CA PHE A 98 -3.13 -7.40 5.91
C PHE A 98 -4.00 -8.62 5.62
N SER A 99 -4.75 -8.59 4.52
CA SER A 99 -5.58 -9.72 4.06
C SER A 99 -4.79 -10.73 3.24
N ILE A 100 -3.85 -10.28 2.40
CA ILE A 100 -2.97 -11.14 1.59
C ILE A 100 -1.54 -10.59 1.63
N ILE A 101 -0.57 -11.41 2.05
CA ILE A 101 0.86 -11.04 2.08
C ILE A 101 1.64 -11.97 1.16
N LYS A 102 2.28 -11.41 0.13
CA LYS A 102 3.26 -12.10 -0.71
C LYS A 102 4.65 -11.53 -0.47
N LYS A 103 5.57 -12.38 -0.01
CA LYS A 103 7.00 -12.04 0.03
C LYS A 103 7.59 -12.41 -1.32
N LEU A 104 8.09 -11.43 -2.06
CA LEU A 104 8.64 -11.64 -3.40
C LEU A 104 10.13 -11.31 -3.38
N LYS A 105 10.90 -12.15 -4.06
CA LYS A 105 12.33 -11.93 -4.24
C LYS A 105 12.53 -10.82 -5.25
N THR A 106 13.35 -9.84 -4.92
CA THR A 106 13.79 -8.86 -5.93
C THR A 106 14.75 -9.49 -6.92
N LYS A 107 14.77 -8.94 -8.13
CA LYS A 107 15.84 -9.20 -9.11
C LYS A 107 17.06 -8.37 -8.68
N PRO A 108 18.19 -8.98 -8.29
CA PRO A 108 19.37 -8.25 -7.84
C PRO A 108 19.88 -7.30 -8.93
N LYS A 109 20.37 -6.11 -8.55
CA LYS A 109 20.96 -5.11 -9.45
C LYS A 109 20.05 -4.60 -10.58
N SER A 110 18.74 -4.86 -10.50
CA SER A 110 17.77 -4.38 -11.48
C SER A 110 17.02 -3.18 -10.91
N VAL A 111 17.04 -2.07 -11.64
CA VAL A 111 16.18 -0.91 -11.34
C VAL A 111 14.73 -1.18 -11.70
N ILE A 112 14.45 -2.12 -12.60
CA ILE A 112 13.09 -2.55 -12.92
C ILE A 112 12.77 -3.83 -12.15
N GLN A 113 11.74 -3.77 -11.30
CA GLN A 113 11.30 -4.92 -10.51
C GLN A 113 9.94 -5.38 -11.02
N GLU A 114 9.88 -6.64 -11.43
CA GLU A 114 8.73 -7.24 -12.07
C GLU A 114 8.20 -8.40 -11.22
N PHE A 115 6.89 -8.38 -10.96
CA PHE A 115 6.24 -9.34 -10.08
C PHE A 115 4.98 -9.90 -10.72
N ASP A 116 4.98 -11.20 -10.99
CA ASP A 116 3.78 -11.93 -11.42
C ASP A 116 2.86 -12.15 -10.22
N ILE A 117 1.67 -11.53 -10.30
CA ILE A 117 0.69 -11.56 -9.22
C ILE A 117 -0.36 -12.64 -9.47
N ASN A 118 -0.86 -12.71 -10.71
CA ASN A 118 -1.96 -13.58 -11.16
C ASN A 118 -3.10 -13.69 -10.14
N LEU A 119 -3.76 -12.55 -9.89
CA LEU A 119 -4.78 -12.42 -8.85
C LEU A 119 -6.01 -11.69 -9.38
N GLU A 120 -7.18 -12.26 -9.14
CA GLU A 120 -8.45 -11.59 -9.41
C GLU A 120 -8.77 -10.60 -8.27
N PRO A 121 -8.82 -9.28 -8.56
CA PRO A 121 -9.05 -8.29 -7.54
C PRO A 121 -10.52 -8.23 -7.15
N HIS A 122 -10.81 -8.21 -5.85
CA HIS A 122 -12.16 -7.94 -5.32
C HIS A 122 -12.14 -6.70 -4.42
N LYS A 123 -13.31 -6.07 -4.24
CA LYS A 123 -13.42 -4.81 -3.50
C LYS A 123 -12.98 -4.98 -2.05
N GLY A 124 -12.06 -4.13 -1.60
CA GLY A 124 -11.51 -4.17 -0.25
C GLY A 124 -10.39 -5.20 -0.05
N MET A 125 -9.97 -5.91 -1.12
CA MET A 125 -8.78 -6.75 -1.09
C MET A 125 -7.52 -5.91 -0.85
N GLN A 126 -6.61 -6.41 -0.02
CA GLN A 126 -5.28 -5.82 0.16
C GLN A 126 -4.20 -6.87 -0.02
N LEU A 127 -3.46 -6.73 -1.11
CA LEU A 127 -2.23 -7.47 -1.39
C LEU A 127 -1.04 -6.64 -0.94
N ILE A 128 -0.15 -7.26 -0.18
CA ILE A 128 1.15 -6.66 0.16
C ILE A 128 2.25 -7.45 -0.50
N ILE A 129 3.12 -6.73 -1.20
CA ILE A 129 4.37 -7.22 -1.75
C ILE A 129 5.48 -6.75 -0.82
N ILE A 130 6.14 -7.70 -0.17
CA ILE A 130 7.31 -7.46 0.65
C ILE A 130 8.55 -7.83 -0.16
N LEU A 131 9.42 -6.86 -0.39
CA LEU A 131 10.73 -7.06 -1.02
C LEU A 131 11.72 -7.60 0.01
N ASP A 132 12.31 -8.75 -0.28
CA ASP A 132 13.23 -9.46 0.62
C ASP A 132 14.57 -8.74 0.80
N ILE A 133 15.12 -8.20 -0.29
CA ILE A 133 16.39 -7.46 -0.35
C ILE A 133 16.18 -6.32 -1.33
N PHE A 134 16.50 -5.09 -0.95
CA PHE A 134 16.52 -3.98 -1.91
C PHE A 134 17.84 -3.23 -1.71
N ASP A 135 18.87 -3.74 -2.37
CA ASP A 135 20.17 -3.10 -2.52
C ASP A 135 20.28 -2.71 -4.00
N ILE A 136 19.91 -1.47 -4.31
CA ILE A 136 20.13 -0.83 -5.61
C ILE A 136 21.17 0.26 -5.44
#